data_AF-A0A3A1UWY0-F1
#
_entry.id   AF-A0A3A1UWY0-F1
#
_cell.length_a   1.000
_cell.length_b   1.000
_cell.length_c   1.000
_cell.angle_alpha   90.00
_cell.angle_beta   90.00
_cell.angle_gamma   90.00
#
_symmetry.space_group_name_H-M   'P 1'
#
loop_
_entity.id
_entity.type
_entity.pdbx_description
1 polymer ?
#
loop_
_entity_poly.entity_id
_entity_poly.type
_entity_poly.pdbx_seq_one_letter_code
_entity_poly.pdbx_strand_id
1 'polypeptide(L)' 'MLKKALLSIAALIVGFIAGVILSEILAVAGLALIGPTSWLAGLKFVPFIVASFSVAAVWIWLPAGKKAVK' A
#
# COMPACT_ATOMS: atom_id res chain seq x y z
N MET A 1 14.78 -15.46 7.10
CA MET A 1 14.65 -14.51 5.98
C MET A 1 13.44 -14.81 5.09
N LEU A 2 13.19 -16.07 4.73
CA LEU A 2 12.03 -16.49 3.91
C LEU A 2 10.67 -15.96 4.42
N LYS A 3 10.40 -16.03 5.73
CA LYS A 3 9.15 -15.50 6.32
C LYS A 3 8.96 -13.99 6.09
N LYS A 4 10.03 -13.19 6.19
CA LYS A 4 9.96 -11.74 5.91
C LYS A 4 9.74 -11.46 4.42
N ALA A 5 10.38 -12.22 3.54
CA ALA A 5 10.16 -12.12 2.10
C ALA A 5 8.70 -12.46 1.73
N LEU A 6 8.16 -13.56 2.29
CA LEU A 6 6.77 -13.98 2.06
C LEU A 6 5.77 -12.91 2.54
N LEU A 7 6.00 -12.33 3.73
CA LEU A 7 5.17 -11.25 4.26
C LEU A 7 5.29 -9.97 3.44
N SER A 8 6.46 -9.69 2.85
CA SER A 8 6.64 -8.54 1.95
C SER A 8 5.87 -8.72 0.66
N ILE A 9 5.86 -9.93 0.08
CA ILE A 9 5.06 -10.25 -1.11
C ILE A 9 3.56 -10.12 -0.79
N ALA A 10 3.12 -10.67 0.34
CA ALA A 10 1.74 -10.52 0.79
C ALA A 10 1.37 -9.04 0.99
N ALA A 11 2.25 -8.25 1.60
CA ALA A 11 2.03 -6.81 1.80
C ALA A 11 2.02 -6.01 0.49
N LEU A 12 2.81 -6.39 -0.52
CA LEU A 12 2.72 -5.81 -1.87
C LEU A 12 1.35 -6.06 -2.47
N ILE A 13 0.88 -7.30 -2.45
CA ILE A 13 -0.40 -7.68 -3.07
C ILE A 13 -1.56 -6.99 -2.34
N VAL A 14 -1.61 -7.11 -1.01
CA VAL A 14 -2.68 -6.51 -0.20
C VAL A 14 -2.63 -4.98 -0.27
N GLY A 15 -1.45 -4.39 -0.17
CA GLY A 15 -1.27 -2.94 -0.25
C GLY A 15 -1.64 -2.39 -1.62
N PHE A 16 -1.34 -3.11 -2.70
CA PHE A 16 -1.73 -2.72 -4.05
C PHE A 16 -3.25 -2.77 -4.22
N ILE A 17 -3.91 -3.86 -3.79
CA ILE A 17 -5.38 -3.97 -3.85
C ILE A 17 -6.04 -2.86 -3.03
N ALA A 18 -5.57 -2.62 -1.80
CA ALA A 18 -6.09 -1.55 -0.95
C ALA A 18 -5.89 -0.17 -1.60
N GLY A 19 -4.74 0.06 -2.23
CA GLY A 19 -4.46 1.29 -2.95
C GLY A 19 -5.29 1.48 -4.22
N VAL A 20 -5.66 0.41 -4.93
CA VAL A 20 -6.65 0.47 -6.04
C VAL A 20 -8.01 0.91 -5.52
N ILE A 21 -8.51 0.28 -4.46
CA ILE A 21 -9.78 0.65 -3.84
C ILE A 21 -9.75 2.12 -3.39
N LEU A 22 -8.67 2.55 -2.73
CA LEU A 22 -8.50 3.92 -2.29
C LEU A 22 -8.46 4.90 -3.48
N SER A 23 -7.74 4.55 -4.55
CA SER A 23 -7.68 5.35 -5.78
C SER A 23 -9.06 5.58 -6.37
N GLU A 24 -9.89 4.54 -6.48
CA GLU A 24 -11.26 4.63 -7.01
C GLU A 24 -12.15 5.50 -6.12
N ILE A 25 -12.08 5.32 -4.78
CA ILE A 25 -12.86 6.14 -3.84
C ILE A 25 -12.47 7.63 -3.99
N LEU A 26 -11.17 7.93 -4.06
CA LEU A 26 -10.70 9.30 -4.25
C LEU A 26 -11.07 9.87 -5.62
N ALA A 27 -11.08 9.03 -6.67
CA ALA A 27 -11.46 9.45 -8.01
C ALA A 27 -12.95 9.83 -8.06
N VAL A 28 -13.82 8.97 -7.53
CA VAL A 28 -15.27 9.22 -7.47
C VAL A 28 -15.57 10.42 -6.59
N ALA A 29 -14.98 10.50 -5.39
CA ALA A 29 -15.20 11.64 -4.49
C ALA A 29 -14.68 12.95 -5.08
N GLY A 30 -13.49 12.95 -5.67
CA GLY A 30 -12.89 14.13 -6.29
C GLY A 30 -13.67 14.61 -7.51
N LEU A 31 -14.14 13.69 -8.35
CA LEU A 31 -14.99 14.02 -9.50
C LEU A 31 -16.34 14.58 -9.05
N ALA A 32 -16.95 14.01 -8.01
CA ALA A 32 -18.25 14.47 -7.49
C ALA A 32 -18.19 15.85 -6.81
N LEU A 33 -17.08 16.18 -6.15
CA LEU A 33 -16.94 17.42 -5.36
C LEU A 33 -16.34 18.60 -6.15
N ILE A 34 -15.35 18.33 -7.00
CA ILE A 34 -14.51 19.38 -7.62
C ILE A 34 -14.63 19.33 -9.16
N GLY A 35 -15.06 18.20 -9.71
CA GLY A 35 -15.13 17.99 -11.16
C GLY A 35 -13.80 17.55 -11.78
N PRO A 36 -13.75 17.42 -13.12
CA PRO A 36 -12.61 16.89 -13.83
C PRO A 36 -11.42 17.84 -13.73
N THR A 37 -10.35 17.37 -13.11
CA THR A 37 -9.15 18.16 -12.81
C THR A 37 -7.91 17.30 -13.04
N SER A 38 -6.78 17.94 -13.38
CA SER A 38 -5.54 17.25 -13.77
C SER A 38 -4.94 16.39 -12.66
N TRP A 39 -5.21 16.70 -11.39
CA TRP A 39 -4.71 15.92 -10.26
C TRP A 39 -5.35 14.52 -10.15
N LEU A 40 -6.59 14.34 -10.63
CA LEU A 40 -7.25 13.03 -10.66
C LEU A 40 -6.47 12.03 -11.53
N ALA A 41 -5.77 12.50 -12.56
CA ALA A 41 -4.90 11.66 -13.38
C ALA A 41 -3.69 11.11 -12.60
N GLY A 42 -3.33 11.74 -11.48
CA GLY A 42 -2.29 11.28 -10.56
C GLY A 42 -2.71 10.11 -9.68
N LEU A 43 -4.02 9.84 -9.54
CA LEU A 43 -4.52 8.76 -8.68
C LEU A 43 -4.07 7.37 -9.13
N LYS A 44 -3.74 7.20 -10.42
CA LYS A 44 -3.15 5.96 -10.95
C LYS A 44 -1.86 5.51 -10.24
N PHE A 45 -1.18 6.41 -9.54
CA PHE A 45 0.03 6.10 -8.78
C PHE A 45 -0.24 5.69 -7.33
N VAL A 46 -1.42 5.98 -6.78
CA VAL A 46 -1.82 5.64 -5.40
C VAL A 46 -1.65 4.14 -5.11
N PRO A 47 -2.05 3.19 -5.99
CA PRO A 47 -1.85 1.76 -5.75
C PRO A 47 -0.39 1.39 -5.48
N PHE A 48 0.53 1.95 -6.26
CA PHE A 48 1.96 1.69 -6.13
C PHE A 48 2.56 2.32 -4.87
N ILE A 49 2.11 3.53 -4.53
CA ILE A 49 2.55 4.24 -3.31
C ILE A 49 2.11 3.44 -2.07
N VAL A 50 0.83 3.04 -1.99
CA VAL A 50 0.29 2.27 -0.86
C VAL A 50 0.97 0.90 -0.75
N ALA A 51 1.20 0.21 -1.87
CA ALA A 51 1.93 -1.06 -1.88
C ALA A 51 3.37 -0.90 -1.35
N SER A 52 4.09 0.14 -1.78
CA SER A 52 5.47 0.41 -1.35
C SER A 52 5.55 0.72 0.15
N PHE A 53 4.64 1.54 0.67
CA PHE A 53 4.56 1.82 2.11
C PHE A 53 4.20 0.58 2.92
N SER A 54 3.32 -0.28 2.40
CA SER A 54 2.94 -1.53 3.06
C SER A 54 4.14 -2.47 3.23
N VAL A 55 5.01 -2.56 2.23
CA VAL A 55 6.28 -3.30 2.33
C VAL A 55 7.21 -2.64 3.33
N ALA A 56 7.42 -1.33 3.22
CA ALA A 56 8.30 -0.61 4.15
C ALA A 56 7.86 -0.83 5.61
N ALA A 57 6.56 -0.83 5.89
CA ALA A 57 6.00 -1.15 7.19
C ALA A 57 6.36 -2.57 7.65
N VAL A 58 6.24 -3.58 6.79
CA VAL A 58 6.69 -4.97 7.11
C VAL A 58 8.17 -5.03 7.45
N TRP A 59 9.02 -4.23 6.80
CA TRP A 59 10.45 -4.24 7.07
C TRP A 59 10.83 -3.53 8.36
N ILE A 60 10.17 -2.42 8.67
CA ILE A 60 10.42 -1.59 9.85
C ILE A 60 9.77 -2.18 11.11
N TRP A 61 8.52 -2.63 11.02
CA TRP A 61 7.69 -2.96 12.19
C TRP A 61 7.64 -4.45 12.52
N LEU A 62 8.08 -5.32 11.61
CA LEU A 62 8.08 -6.76 11.84
C LEU A 62 9.49 -7.19 12.31
N PRO A 63 9.73 -7.31 13.64
CA PRO A 63 11.03 -7.73 14.14
C PRO A 63 11.38 -9.09 13.54
N ALA A 64 12.64 -9.24 13.09
CA ALA A 64 13.17 -10.56 12.77
C ALA A 64 13.04 -11.38 14.05
N GLY A 65 12.28 -12.49 13.97
CA GLY A 65 11.69 -13.17 15.12
C GLY A 65 12.59 -13.21 16.36
N LYS A 66 11.95 -12.99 17.53
CA LYS A 66 12.53 -13.07 18.88
C LYS A 66 13.76 -14.00 18.89
N LYS A 67 14.94 -13.46 19.24
CA LYS A 67 15.97 -14.30 19.84
C LYS A 67 15.28 -14.98 21.02
N ALA A 68 15.12 -16.30 20.94
CA ALA A 68 14.71 -17.10 22.08
C ALA A 68 15.82 -16.91 23.14
N VAL A 69 15.57 -16.01 24.08
CA VAL A 69 16.36 -15.95 25.31
C VAL A 69 15.89 -17.17 26.10
N LYS A 70 16.78 -18.16 26.18
CA LYS A 70 16.64 -19.37 27.00
C LYS A 70 16.38 -18.99 28.46
#